data_AF-A0A397G5F7-F1
#
_entry.id   AF-A0A397G5F7-F1
#
_cell.length_a   1.000
_cell.length_b   1.000
_cell.length_c   1.000
_cell.angle_alpha   90.00
_cell.angle_beta   90.00
_cell.angle_gamma   90.00
#
_symmetry.space_group_name_H-M   'P 1'
#
loop_
_entity.id
_entity.type
_entity.pdbx_description
1 polymer ?
#
loop_
_entity_poly.entity_id
_entity_poly.type
_entity_poly.pdbx_seq_one_letter_code
_entity_poly.pdbx_strand_id
1 'polypeptide(L)'
;MAKLSTFVFVLTLLLISFNNVSAGPFAYALCQTACNMGWCSCYAAIGLTAGAATGGVALPAGAVACNVVQGVCMASCAASFLCPIP
;
A
#
# COMPACT_ATOMS: atom_id res chain seq x y z
N MET A 1 -11.93 1.79 19.00
CA MET A 1 -11.05 2.67 18.20
C MET A 1 -10.32 1.94 17.06
N ALA A 2 -9.91 0.68 17.20
CA ALA A 2 -9.32 -0.10 16.09
C ALA A 2 -10.28 -0.30 14.88
N LYS A 3 -11.56 -0.61 15.12
CA LYS A 3 -12.56 -0.87 14.06
C LYS A 3 -12.85 0.34 13.15
N LEU A 4 -12.79 1.56 13.69
CA LEU A 4 -13.03 2.78 12.92
C LEU A 4 -11.81 3.15 12.06
N SER A 5 -10.59 2.88 12.55
CA SER A 5 -9.34 3.14 11.83
C SER A 5 -9.08 2.11 10.72
N THR A 6 -9.41 0.83 10.93
CA THR A 6 -9.39 -0.19 9.87
C THR A 6 -10.40 0.12 8.76
N PHE A 7 -11.60 0.61 9.12
CA PHE A 7 -12.60 1.03 8.15
C PHE A 7 -12.10 2.21 7.30
N VAL A 8 -11.41 3.18 7.92
CA VAL A 8 -10.78 4.29 7.19
C VAL A 8 -9.67 3.80 6.26
N PHE A 9 -8.81 2.87 6.68
CA PHE A 9 -7.75 2.33 5.83
C PHE A 9 -8.30 1.57 4.61
N VAL A 10 -9.33 0.73 4.81
CA VAL A 10 -10.01 0.01 3.72
C VAL A 10 -10.75 0.98 2.79
N LEU A 11 -11.39 2.00 3.35
CA LEU A 11 -12.07 3.05 2.57
C LEU A 11 -11.07 3.86 1.74
N THR A 12 -9.91 4.21 2.30
CA THR A 12 -8.84 4.88 1.56
C THR A 12 -8.33 4.00 0.43
N LEU A 13 -8.08 2.71 0.67
CA LEU A 13 -7.68 1.74 -0.37
C LEU A 13 -8.72 1.61 -1.50
N LEU A 14 -10.01 1.66 -1.17
CA LEU A 14 -11.09 1.64 -2.15
C LEU A 14 -11.11 2.93 -3.00
N LEU A 15 -10.84 4.09 -2.39
CA LEU A 15 -10.84 5.38 -3.08
C LEU A 15 -9.64 5.57 -4.04
N ILE A 16 -8.49 4.94 -3.78
CA ILE A 16 -7.32 4.99 -4.68
C ILE A 16 -7.48 4.12 -5.93
N SER A 17 -8.43 3.18 -5.96
CA SER A 17 -8.68 2.31 -7.11
C SER A 17 -9.26 3.03 -8.34
N PHE A 18 -9.68 4.30 -8.21
CA PHE A 18 -10.40 5.03 -9.26
C PHE A 18 -9.53 5.95 -10.15
N ASN A 19 -8.21 6.00 -9.98
CA ASN A 19 -7.37 6.88 -10.82
C ASN A 19 -6.91 6.20 -12.11
N ASN A 20 -7.82 6.16 -13.10
CA ASN A 20 -7.47 5.89 -14.49
C ASN A 20 -7.07 7.21 -15.17
N VAL A 21 -5.78 7.57 -15.12
CA VAL A 21 -5.22 8.62 -15.98
C VAL A 21 -4.04 8.04 -16.75
N SER A 22 -4.18 8.05 -18.07
CA SER A 22 -3.23 7.60 -19.08
C SER A 22 -1.97 8.48 -19.08
N ALA A 23 -1.09 8.24 -18.11
CA ALA A 23 0.22 8.86 -17.97
C ALA A 23 1.28 7.81 -17.61
N GLY A 24 1.39 6.74 -18.40
CA GLY A 24 2.21 5.52 -18.15
C GLY A 24 3.24 5.58 -17.00
N PRO A 25 4.43 6.19 -17.20
CA PRO A 25 5.48 6.19 -16.17
C PRO A 25 5.23 7.14 -14.99
N PHE A 26 4.54 8.27 -15.23
CA PHE A 26 4.18 9.21 -14.16
C PHE A 26 3.11 8.63 -13.24
N ALA A 27 2.11 7.95 -13.81
CA ALA A 27 1.07 7.24 -13.08
C ALA A 27 1.68 6.10 -12.25
N TYR A 28 2.64 5.35 -12.82
CA TYR A 28 3.38 4.34 -12.06
C TYR A 28 4.13 4.95 -10.86
N ALA A 29 4.89 6.03 -11.06
CA ALA A 29 5.61 6.71 -9.98
C ALA A 29 4.68 7.21 -8.87
N LEU A 30 3.53 7.79 -9.23
CA LEU A 30 2.51 8.24 -8.28
C LEU A 30 1.88 7.06 -7.53
N CYS A 31 1.56 5.97 -8.22
CA CYS A 31 1.00 4.75 -7.64
C CYS A 31 1.97 4.14 -6.61
N GLN A 32 3.24 3.99 -6.97
CA GLN A 32 4.29 3.50 -6.06
C GLN A 32 4.46 4.42 -4.84
N THR A 33 4.40 5.74 -5.04
CA THR A 33 4.49 6.72 -3.95
C THR A 33 3.32 6.56 -2.98
N ALA A 34 2.09 6.43 -3.50
CA ALA A 34 0.90 6.22 -2.68
C ALA A 34 0.94 4.90 -1.91
N CYS A 35 1.36 3.79 -2.54
CA CYS A 35 1.53 2.51 -1.86
C CYS A 35 2.55 2.58 -0.72
N ASN A 36 3.68 3.29 -0.92
CA ASN A 36 4.69 3.47 0.14
C ASN A 36 4.18 4.37 1.28
N MET A 37 3.46 5.45 0.97
CA MET A 37 2.83 6.30 1.97
C MET A 37 1.84 5.50 2.83
N GLY A 38 0.98 4.70 2.19
CA GLY A 38 0.04 3.82 2.89
C GLY A 38 0.72 2.79 3.78
N TRP A 39 1.84 2.21 3.33
CA TRP A 39 2.64 1.28 4.13
C TRP A 39 3.26 1.97 5.37
N CYS A 40 3.85 3.15 5.20
CA CYS A 40 4.37 3.95 6.32
C CYS A 40 3.26 4.29 7.33
N SER A 41 2.08 4.68 6.86
CA SER A 41 0.92 4.94 7.73
C SER A 41 0.43 3.68 8.45
N CYS A 42 0.42 2.52 7.78
CA CYS A 42 0.06 1.24 8.38
C CYS A 42 1.02 0.86 9.51
N TYR A 43 2.33 1.02 9.28
CA TYR A 43 3.37 0.83 10.29
C TYR A 43 3.23 1.79 11.47
N ALA A 44 3.04 3.09 11.19
CA ALA A 44 2.83 4.09 12.22
C ALA A 44 1.59 3.79 13.09
N ALA A 45 0.51 3.28 12.47
CA ALA A 45 -0.73 2.94 13.18
C ALA A 45 -0.56 1.76 14.16
N ILE A 46 0.39 0.86 13.91
CA ILE A 46 0.74 -0.25 14.81
C ILE A 46 1.94 0.09 15.71
N GLY A 47 2.36 1.35 15.75
CA GLY A 47 3.46 1.83 16.60
C GLY A 47 4.84 1.36 16.15
N LEU A 48 4.98 0.96 14.89
CA LEU A 48 6.23 0.49 14.30
C LEU A 48 6.81 1.54 13.35
N THR A 49 8.12 1.57 13.24
CA THR A 49 8.81 2.39 12.24
C THR A 49 9.00 1.59 10.96
N ALA A 50 8.66 2.23 9.84
CA ALA A 50 8.92 1.72 8.50
C ALA A 50 10.38 1.26 8.37
N GLY A 51 10.60 0.01 7.96
CA GLY A 51 11.94 -0.55 7.73
C GLY A 51 12.64 -1.12 8.96
N ALA A 52 12.07 -0.99 10.18
CA ALA A 52 12.62 -1.63 11.37
C ALA A 52 12.36 -3.15 11.43
N ALA A 53 11.43 -3.63 10.61
CA ALA A 53 11.02 -5.01 10.51
C ALA A 53 11.91 -5.77 9.50
N THR A 54 12.82 -6.63 9.98
CA THR A 54 13.76 -7.41 9.15
C THR A 54 13.19 -8.73 8.58
N GLY A 55 11.87 -8.93 8.62
CA GLY A 55 11.20 -10.07 7.97
C GLY A 55 11.37 -11.44 8.65
N GLY A 56 11.91 -11.49 9.87
CA GLY A 56 12.08 -12.74 10.62
C GLY A 56 10.77 -13.34 11.17
N VAL A 57 10.82 -14.58 11.65
CA VAL A 57 9.65 -15.33 12.17
C VAL A 57 8.96 -14.64 13.36
N ALA A 58 9.67 -13.75 14.06
CA ALA A 58 9.15 -12.94 15.16
C ALA A 58 8.48 -11.63 14.73
N LEU A 59 8.22 -11.43 13.42
CA LEU A 59 7.60 -10.20 12.95
C LEU A 59 6.18 -10.05 13.48
N PRO A 60 5.80 -8.89 14.05
CA PRO A 60 4.44 -8.66 14.50
C PRO A 60 3.45 -8.90 13.36
N ALA A 61 2.34 -9.62 13.63
CA ALA A 61 1.35 -9.97 12.62
C ALA A 61 0.80 -8.75 11.86
N GLY A 62 0.67 -7.61 12.54
CA GLY A 62 0.29 -6.33 11.91
C GLY A 62 1.31 -5.84 10.88
N ALA A 63 2.61 -5.99 11.16
CA ALA A 63 3.66 -5.64 10.21
C ALA A 63 3.63 -6.56 8.98
N VAL A 64 3.43 -7.87 9.19
CA VAL A 64 3.26 -8.83 8.08
C VAL A 64 2.10 -8.40 7.18
N ALA A 65 0.94 -8.07 7.76
CA ALA A 65 -0.22 -7.59 7.00
C ALA A 65 0.09 -6.31 6.21
N CYS A 66 0.74 -5.31 6.83
CA CYS A 66 1.12 -4.07 6.14
C CYS A 66 2.02 -4.34 4.91
N ASN A 67 3.02 -5.24 5.04
CA ASN A 67 3.90 -5.60 3.92
C ASN A 67 3.17 -6.36 2.81
N VAL A 68 2.27 -7.28 3.16
CA VAL A 68 1.48 -8.01 2.17
C VAL A 68 0.61 -7.05 1.36
N VAL A 69 -0.08 -6.11 2.03
CA VAL A 69 -0.89 -5.08 1.37
C VAL A 69 -0.03 -4.19 0.47
N GLN A 70 1.15 -3.76 0.94
CA GLN A 70 2.10 -3.01 0.12
C GLN A 70 2.50 -3.81 -1.13
N GLY A 71 2.86 -5.08 -0.99
CA GLY A 71 3.25 -5.95 -2.11
C GLY A 71 2.15 -6.07 -3.17
N VAL A 72 0.90 -6.28 -2.74
CA VAL A 72 -0.26 -6.33 -3.66
C VAL A 72 -0.47 -4.98 -4.35
N CYS A 73 -0.35 -3.87 -3.62
CA CYS A 73 -0.47 -2.52 -4.18
C CYS A 73 0.59 -2.28 -5.26
N MET A 74 1.87 -2.55 -4.96
CA MET A 74 2.97 -2.39 -5.92
C MET A 74 2.82 -3.31 -7.14
N ALA A 75 2.37 -4.55 -6.95
CA ALA A 75 2.11 -5.49 -8.04
C ALA A 75 1.02 -4.97 -8.97
N SER A 76 -0.04 -4.36 -8.43
CA SER A 76 -1.10 -3.74 -9.23
C SER A 76 -0.60 -2.53 -10.01
N CYS A 77 0.24 -1.67 -9.40
CA CYS A 77 0.89 -0.56 -10.10
C CYS A 77 1.74 -1.06 -11.28
N ALA A 78 2.53 -2.12 -11.06
CA ALA A 78 3.37 -2.72 -12.10
C ALA A 78 2.53 -3.35 -13.23
N ALA A 79 1.43 -4.02 -12.89
CA ALA A 79 0.50 -4.59 -13.87
C ALA A 79 -0.13 -3.51 -14.76
N SER A 80 -0.57 -2.39 -14.17
CA SER A 80 -1.11 -1.26 -14.93
C SER A 80 -0.07 -0.58 -15.82
N PHE A 81 1.22 -0.61 -15.45
CA PHE A 81 2.30 -0.08 -16.28
C PHE A 81 2.67 -1.01 -17.44
N LEU A 82 2.76 -2.32 -17.18
CA LEU A 82 3.17 -3.32 -18.18
C LEU A 82 2.04 -3.71 -19.15
N CYS A 83 0.80 -3.60 -18.71
CA CYS A 83 -0.38 -3.86 -19.52
C CYS A 83 -1.28 -2.62 -19.49
N PRO A 84 -1.00 -1.59 -20.33
CA PRO A 84 -1.90 -0.47 -20.48
C PRO A 84 -3.20 -0.99 -21.10
N ILE A 85 -4.20 -1.26 -20.26
CA ILE A 85 -5.58 -1.45 -20.73
C ILE A 85 -6.13 -0.07 -21.17
N PRO A 86 -6.78 0.01 -22.34
CA PRO A 86 -7.26 1.27 -22.91
C PRO A 86 -8.37 1.93 -22.08
#